data_AF-A0A9N9IZR3-F1
#
_entry.id   AF-A0A9N9IZR3-F1
#
_cell.length_a   1.000
_cell.length_b   1.000
_cell.length_c   1.000
_cell.angle_alpha   90.00
_cell.angle_beta   90.00
_cell.angle_gamma   90.00
#
_symmetry.space_group_name_H-M   'P 1'
#
loop_
_entity.id
_entity.type
_entity.pdbx_description
1 polymer ?
#
loop_
_entity_poly.entity_id
_entity_poly.type
_entity_poly.pdbx_seq_one_letter_code
_entity_poly.pdbx_strand_id
1 'polypeptide(L)'
;CGCAWVGICDEGLDFSNFAGYQPHGWVLGSGGYYNHNSQGIKDIPTFIQDNVKITVHLNMNSKTVAFSVNGERYLPLPPWTNLPSNLYFVASLVYPGKFRILAPED
;
A
#
# COMPACT_ATOMS: atom_id res chain seq x y z
N CYS A 1 9.05 -11.11 9.33
CA CYS A 1 7.70 -10.50 9.37
C CYS A 1 6.71 -11.54 8.86
N GLY A 2 5.54 -11.72 9.48
CA GLY A 2 4.50 -12.60 8.91
C GLY A 2 3.86 -11.98 7.67
N CYS A 3 3.36 -10.76 7.82
CA CYS A 3 2.76 -9.96 6.76
C CYS A 3 3.03 -8.46 6.99
N ALA A 4 3.17 -7.70 5.92
CA ALA A 4 3.32 -6.26 5.92
C ALA A 4 2.41 -5.64 4.85
N TRP A 5 1.86 -4.46 5.12
CA TRP A 5 1.02 -3.72 4.17
C TRP A 5 1.45 -2.26 4.14
N VAL A 6 1.53 -1.68 2.95
CA VAL A 6 1.90 -0.28 2.74
C VAL A 6 1.02 0.36 1.68
N GLY A 7 0.74 1.65 1.81
CA GLY A 7 -0.02 2.38 0.81
C GLY A 7 -0.44 3.76 1.29
N ILE A 8 -1.68 4.12 0.98
CA ILE A 8 -2.25 5.44 1.27
C ILE A 8 -3.59 5.30 2.00
N CYS A 9 -3.93 6.33 2.76
CA CYS A 9 -5.23 6.48 3.40
C CYS A 9 -5.70 7.93 3.37
N ASP A 10 -6.99 8.14 3.59
CA ASP A 10 -7.53 9.48 3.88
C ASP A 10 -7.69 9.70 5.39
N GLU A 11 -8.29 10.82 5.78
CA GLU A 11 -8.48 11.25 7.17
C GLU A 11 -9.48 10.39 7.98
N GLY A 12 -10.29 9.56 7.31
CA GLY A 12 -11.30 8.71 7.95
C GLY A 12 -10.78 7.36 8.44
N LEU A 13 -9.49 7.07 8.28
CA LEU A 13 -8.92 5.77 8.66
C LEU A 13 -8.91 5.55 10.19
N ASP A 14 -9.47 4.44 10.65
CA ASP A 14 -9.32 3.94 12.02
C ASP A 14 -8.03 3.11 12.16
N PHE A 15 -7.05 3.62 12.90
CA PHE A 15 -5.78 2.95 13.15
C PHE A 15 -5.87 1.71 14.06
N SER A 16 -7.01 1.47 14.72
CA SER A 16 -7.23 0.28 15.53
C SER A 16 -7.59 -0.97 14.70
N ASN A 17 -7.91 -0.79 13.41
CA ASN A 17 -8.30 -1.85 12.51
C ASN A 17 -7.40 -1.91 11.26
N PHE A 18 -7.37 -3.05 10.58
CA PHE A 18 -6.55 -3.22 9.38
C PHE A 18 -7.02 -2.27 8.25
N ALA A 19 -6.10 -1.49 7.70
CA ALA A 19 -6.41 -0.47 6.71
C ALA A 19 -7.10 -1.02 5.45
N GLY A 20 -6.72 -2.22 4.99
CA GLY A 20 -7.31 -2.84 3.81
C GLY A 20 -8.77 -3.29 3.99
N TYR A 21 -9.28 -3.39 5.22
CA TYR A 21 -10.69 -3.68 5.49
C TYR A 21 -11.58 -2.44 5.40
N GLN A 22 -10.98 -1.25 5.44
CA GLN A 22 -11.70 0.00 5.52
C GLN A 22 -11.79 0.67 4.14
N PRO A 23 -12.85 1.45 3.86
CA PRO A 23 -12.95 2.24 2.64
C PRO A 23 -11.94 3.40 2.59
N HIS A 24 -11.33 3.73 3.73
CA HIS A 24 -10.37 4.82 3.89
C HIS A 24 -8.92 4.40 3.62
N GLY A 25 -8.66 3.12 3.31
CA GLY A 25 -7.33 2.56 3.08
C GLY A 25 -7.18 1.88 1.72
N TRP A 26 -6.04 2.11 1.08
CA TRP A 26 -5.61 1.49 -0.19
C TRP A 26 -4.18 0.97 -0.03
N VAL A 27 -4.03 -0.34 0.21
CA VAL A 27 -2.74 -0.93 0.61
C VAL A 27 -2.34 -2.14 -0.22
N LEU A 28 -1.04 -2.25 -0.51
CA LEU A 28 -0.42 -3.44 -1.06
C LEU A 28 0.18 -4.27 0.09
N GLY A 29 -0.20 -5.54 0.17
CA GLY A 29 0.31 -6.50 1.15
C GLY A 29 1.43 -7.39 0.61
N SER A 30 2.34 -7.82 1.48
CA SER A 30 3.48 -8.70 1.16
C SER A 30 3.08 -10.06 0.58
N GLY A 31 1.84 -10.48 0.76
CA GLY A 31 1.24 -11.64 0.09
C GLY A 31 0.89 -11.43 -1.39
N GLY A 32 1.15 -10.24 -1.94
CA GLY A 32 0.81 -9.87 -3.32
C GLY A 32 -0.62 -9.38 -3.53
N TYR A 33 -1.30 -8.96 -2.45
CA TYR A 33 -2.69 -8.52 -2.48
C TYR A 33 -2.81 -7.00 -2.43
N TYR A 34 -3.56 -6.44 -3.36
CA TYR A 34 -4.13 -5.10 -3.23
C TYR A 34 -5.39 -5.18 -2.36
N ASN A 35 -5.44 -4.43 -1.27
CA ASN A 35 -6.56 -4.43 -0.32
C ASN A 35 -7.18 -3.04 -0.21
N HIS A 36 -8.51 -2.99 -0.32
CA HIS A 36 -9.33 -1.80 -0.13
C HIS A 36 -10.76 -2.22 0.19
N ASN A 37 -11.38 -1.61 1.21
CA ASN A 37 -12.80 -1.83 1.55
C ASN A 37 -13.19 -3.31 1.67
N SER A 38 -12.36 -4.10 2.38
CA SER A 38 -12.53 -5.54 2.58
C SER A 38 -12.45 -6.39 1.29
N GLN A 39 -12.04 -5.80 0.17
CA GLN A 39 -11.73 -6.50 -1.06
C GLN A 39 -10.22 -6.70 -1.16
N GLY A 40 -9.79 -7.95 -1.35
CA GLY A 40 -8.40 -8.32 -1.54
C GLY A 40 -8.22 -8.99 -2.91
N ILE A 41 -7.44 -8.38 -3.80
CA ILE A 41 -7.15 -8.93 -5.13
C ILE A 41 -5.67 -9.29 -5.19
N LYS A 42 -5.38 -10.58 -5.40
CA LYS A 42 -4.01 -11.06 -5.61
C LYS A 42 -3.65 -10.91 -7.08
N ASP A 43 -2.70 -10.03 -7.35
CA ASP A 43 -2.35 -9.69 -8.74
C ASP A 43 -0.84 -9.59 -8.95
N ILE A 44 -0.05 -9.62 -7.87
CA ILE A 44 1.42 -9.65 -7.97
C ILE A 44 2.02 -10.81 -7.16
N PRO A 45 3.25 -11.24 -7.47
CA PRO A 45 3.93 -12.26 -6.68
C PRO A 45 4.08 -11.87 -5.21
N THR A 46 4.09 -12.88 -4.34
CA THR A 46 4.44 -12.70 -2.92
C THR A 46 5.87 -12.19 -2.79
N PHE A 47 6.11 -11.21 -1.92
CA PHE A 47 7.43 -10.61 -1.66
C PHE A 47 7.79 -10.63 -0.16
N ILE A 48 7.62 -11.79 0.48
CA ILE A 48 7.94 -11.99 1.90
C ILE A 48 9.42 -12.32 2.04
N GLN A 49 10.26 -11.28 2.12
CA GLN A 49 11.69 -11.38 2.38
C GLN A 49 12.20 -10.09 3.04
N ASP A 50 13.44 -10.11 3.53
CA ASP A 50 14.08 -8.93 4.09
C ASP A 50 14.52 -7.95 3.01
N ASN A 51 14.63 -6.67 3.39
CA ASN A 51 15.14 -5.58 2.54
C ASN A 51 14.37 -5.33 1.23
N VAL A 52 13.09 -5.70 1.18
CA VAL A 52 12.22 -5.31 0.06
C VAL A 52 12.01 -3.79 0.07
N LYS A 53 12.33 -3.13 -1.05
CA LYS A 53 12.04 -1.71 -1.26
C LYS A 53 10.68 -1.58 -1.92
N ILE A 54 9.74 -0.94 -1.23
CA ILE A 54 8.43 -0.62 -1.79
C ILE A 54 8.35 0.90 -2.02
N THR A 55 8.01 1.31 -3.23
CA THR A 55 7.76 2.71 -3.57
C THR A 55 6.28 2.88 -3.86
N VAL A 56 5.64 3.84 -3.21
CA VAL A 56 4.24 4.24 -3.48
C VAL A 56 4.26 5.42 -4.44
N HIS A 57 3.66 5.27 -5.61
CA HIS A 57 3.62 6.27 -6.66
C HIS A 57 2.24 6.91 -6.70
N LEU A 58 2.11 8.07 -6.07
CA LEU A 58 0.86 8.82 -6.02
C LEU A 58 0.81 9.86 -7.15
N ASN A 59 -0.23 9.82 -7.99
CA ASN A 59 -0.49 10.85 -8.99
C ASN A 59 -1.79 11.57 -8.63
N MET A 60 -1.67 12.79 -8.10
CA MET A 60 -2.83 13.60 -7.68
C MET A 60 -3.56 14.29 -8.83
N ASN A 61 -2.91 14.46 -9.99
CA ASN A 61 -3.57 14.99 -11.17
C ASN A 61 -4.60 13.99 -11.73
N SER A 62 -4.22 12.72 -11.80
CA SER A 62 -5.12 11.63 -12.23
C SER A 62 -5.86 10.94 -11.08
N LYS A 63 -5.55 11.29 -9.82
CA LYS A 63 -6.09 10.66 -8.60
C LYS A 63 -5.95 9.13 -8.62
N THR A 64 -4.74 8.66 -8.91
CA THR A 64 -4.39 7.23 -8.97
C THR A 64 -3.16 6.91 -8.13
N VAL A 65 -2.99 5.63 -7.81
CA VAL A 65 -1.80 5.11 -7.11
C VAL A 65 -1.26 3.87 -7.82
N ALA A 66 0.06 3.73 -7.81
CA ALA A 66 0.78 2.53 -8.23
C ALA A 66 1.83 2.16 -7.20
N PHE A 67 2.36 0.95 -7.29
CA PHE A 67 3.37 0.44 -6.37
C PHE A 67 4.56 -0.07 -7.16
N SER A 68 5.77 0.16 -6.67
CA SER A 68 6.93 -0.61 -7.13
C SER A 68 7.44 -1.50 -6.04
N VAL A 69 7.76 -2.75 -6.36
CA VAL A 69 8.44 -3.69 -5.47
C VAL A 69 9.80 -3.99 -6.07
N ASN A 70 10.87 -3.63 -5.36
CA ASN A 70 12.26 -3.71 -5.84
C ASN A 70 12.47 -3.09 -7.25
N GLY A 71 11.78 -1.97 -7.52
CA GLY A 71 11.86 -1.24 -8.78
C GLY A 71 10.87 -1.69 -9.86
N GLU A 72 10.31 -2.89 -9.76
CA GLU A 72 9.28 -3.35 -10.70
C GLU A 72 7.94 -2.70 -10.38
N ARG A 73 7.33 -2.01 -11.34
CA ARG A 73 6.10 -1.24 -11.16
C ARG A 73 4.86 -2.09 -11.45
N TYR A 74 3.90 -2.01 -10.54
CA TYR A 74 2.60 -2.66 -10.60
C TYR A 74 1.46 -1.67 -10.34
N LEU A 75 0.33 -1.96 -10.95
CA LEU A 75 -0.91 -1.18 -10.82
C LEU A 75 -1.98 -2.06 -10.17
N PRO A 76 -2.83 -1.52 -9.28
CA PRO A 76 -4.03 -2.21 -8.86
C PRO A 76 -4.92 -2.53 -10.08
N LEU A 77 -5.48 -3.74 -10.12
CA LEU A 77 -6.45 -4.18 -11.11
C LEU A 77 -7.74 -4.64 -10.39
N PRO A 78 -8.89 -3.95 -10.57
CA PRO A 78 -9.06 -2.72 -11.35
C PRO A 78 -8.31 -1.52 -10.73
N PRO A 79 -7.96 -0.50 -11.53
CA PRO A 79 -7.28 0.69 -11.03
C PRO A 79 -8.11 1.41 -9.95
N TRP A 80 -7.45 1.76 -8.85
CA TRP A 80 -8.02 2.68 -7.87
C TRP A 80 -7.99 4.10 -8.42
N THR A 81 -9.18 4.55 -8.86
CA THR A 81 -9.41 5.90 -9.41
C THR A 81 -10.22 6.73 -8.40
N ASN A 82 -10.30 8.04 -8.62
CA ASN A 82 -11.06 8.97 -7.78
C ASN A 82 -10.60 9.03 -6.31
N LEU A 83 -9.30 8.88 -6.06
CA LEU A 83 -8.75 9.07 -4.72
C LEU A 83 -9.12 10.45 -4.12
N PRO A 84 -9.35 10.53 -2.80
CA PRO A 84 -9.53 11.79 -2.08
C PRO A 84 -8.39 12.78 -2.32
N SER A 85 -8.67 14.07 -2.14
CA SER A 85 -7.66 15.13 -2.36
C SER A 85 -6.60 15.21 -1.27
N ASN A 86 -6.94 14.77 -0.05
CA ASN A 86 -6.03 14.72 1.09
C ASN A 86 -5.71 13.25 1.37
N LEU A 87 -4.43 12.90 1.28
CA LEU A 87 -3.96 11.54 1.46
C LEU A 87 -2.71 11.53 2.32
N TYR A 88 -2.58 10.46 3.11
CA TYR A 88 -1.46 10.20 3.98
C TYR A 88 -0.88 8.83 3.67
N PHE A 89 0.41 8.64 3.95
CA PHE A 89 1.01 7.32 3.89
C PHE A 89 0.54 6.47 5.07
N VAL A 90 0.23 5.21 4.81
CA VAL A 90 -0.11 4.23 5.84
C VAL A 90 0.75 2.99 5.69
N ALA A 91 1.16 2.44 6.82
CA ALA A 91 1.87 1.19 6.90
C ALA A 91 1.34 0.38 8.08
N SER A 92 1.12 -0.92 7.86
CA SER A 92 0.73 -1.88 8.90
C SER A 92 1.73 -3.02 8.89
N LEU A 93 2.21 -3.42 10.06
CA LEU A 93 3.21 -4.47 10.21
C LEU A 93 2.82 -5.42 11.32
N VAL A 94 3.13 -6.69 11.12
CA VAL A 94 3.03 -7.70 12.18
C VAL A 94 4.42 -7.87 12.79
N TYR A 95 4.49 -7.89 14.13
CA TYR A 95 5.73 -8.21 14.84
C TYR A 95 6.32 -9.54 14.31
N PRO A 96 7.65 -9.64 14.11
CA PRO A 96 8.70 -8.66 14.40
C PRO A 96 9.10 -7.77 13.20
N GLY A 97 8.18 -7.50 12.27
CA GLY A 97 8.43 -6.68 11.09
C GLY A 97 8.96 -5.28 11.42
N LYS A 98 9.73 -4.70 10.51
CA LYS A 98 10.27 -3.34 10.64
C LYS A 98 10.19 -2.65 9.29
N PHE A 99 9.75 -1.39 9.29
CA PHE A 99 9.86 -0.52 8.15
C PHE A 99 10.92 0.55 8.38
N ARG A 100 11.52 1.01 7.29
CA ARG A 100 12.39 2.18 7.25
C ARG A 100 11.90 3.04 6.12
N ILE A 101 11.47 4.26 6.44
CA ILE A 101 11.09 5.26 5.44
C ILE A 101 12.39 5.87 4.91
N LEU A 102 12.52 5.93 3.60
CA LEU A 102 13.68 6.51 2.92
C LEU A 102 13.30 7.90 2.40
N ALA A 103 14.28 8.81 2.37
CA ALA A 103 14.15 10.04 1.62
C ALA A 103 14.04 9.73 0.10
N PRO A 104 13.43 10.61 -0.71
CA PRO A 104 13.53 10.53 -2.16
C PRO A 104 15.00 10.44 -2.59
N GLU A 105 15.31 9.60 -3.57
CA GLU A 105 16.61 9.59 -4.22
C GLU A 105 16.66 10.77 -5.20
N ASP A 106 17.73 11.57 -5.15
CA ASP A 106 17.99 12.73 -6.02
C ASP A 106 18.22 12.34 -7.49
#